data_AF-A0A820AK36-F1
#
_entry.id   AF-A0A820AK36-F1
#
_cell.length_a   1.000
_cell.length_b   1.000
_cell.length_c   1.000
_cell.angle_alpha   90.00
_cell.angle_beta   90.00
_cell.angle_gamma   90.00
#
_symmetry.space_group_name_H-M   'P 1'
#
loop_
_entity.id
_entity.type
_entity.pdbx_description
1 polymer ?
#
loop_
_entity_poly.entity_id
_entity_poly.type
_entity_poly.pdbx_seq_one_letter_code
_entity_poly.pdbx_strand_id
1 'polypeptide(L)'
;MFITIILLTILICLITIYLYKIKSSYDYFVRRNIPGPSPQFFFGHYLTLWNVPFYSRQIQKWTQQYGNIYGIFEGIRPVYVVSDVDFLQEVFVKQFSSFHSRRRPFITRNFKGNRGHLFSAQADQWRRQRHVINPTFSAAKLKMMTPLINQCIESFMNKVNDMNGAEFNIYTLYKRMTMDVICRCAFGIDTDMQNDIDNIYMKKSIACFEIDIEKLFIVKLSNVMPFLIPLLSQIFRFSLLMT
;
A
#
# COMPACT_ATOMS: atom_id res chain seq x y z
N MET A 1 38.41 -29.48 -9.52
CA MET A 1 37.38 -30.54 -9.67
C MET A 1 36.69 -30.89 -8.34
N PHE A 2 37.40 -31.14 -7.24
CA PHE A 2 36.77 -31.47 -5.95
C PHE A 2 35.97 -30.28 -5.35
N ILE A 3 36.57 -29.08 -5.34
CA ILE A 3 35.91 -27.85 -4.85
C ILE A 3 34.64 -27.53 -5.66
N THR A 4 34.69 -27.68 -6.98
CA THR A 4 33.54 -27.42 -7.86
C THR A 4 32.39 -28.39 -7.58
N ILE A 5 32.67 -29.66 -7.29
CA ILE A 5 31.66 -30.66 -6.93
C ILE A 5 31.05 -30.33 -5.55
N ILE A 6 31.86 -29.91 -4.58
CA ILE A 6 31.36 -29.47 -3.25
C ILE A 6 30.45 -28.25 -3.38
N LEU A 7 30.86 -27.23 -4.15
CA LEU A 7 30.04 -26.03 -4.35
C LEU A 7 28.70 -26.37 -5.05
N LEU A 8 28.73 -27.26 -6.04
CA LEU A 8 27.53 -27.68 -6.77
C LEU A 8 26.57 -28.49 -5.88
N THR A 9 27.09 -29.39 -5.04
CA THR A 9 26.28 -30.16 -4.08
C THR A 9 25.65 -29.28 -3.00
N ILE A 10 26.40 -28.30 -2.46
CA ILE A 10 25.85 -27.29 -1.54
C ILE A 10 24.73 -26.49 -2.22
N LEU A 11 24.96 -26.05 -3.46
CA LEU A 11 23.96 -25.29 -4.23
C LEU A 11 22.67 -26.10 -4.44
N ILE A 12 22.77 -27.36 -4.86
CA ILE A 12 21.62 -28.25 -5.05
C ILE A 12 20.87 -28.47 -3.73
N CYS A 13 21.60 -28.67 -2.62
CA CYS A 13 21.00 -28.83 -1.30
C CYS A 13 20.22 -27.57 -0.88
N LEU A 14 20.82 -26.38 -1.04
CA LEU A 14 20.16 -25.11 -0.75
C LEU A 14 18.91 -24.88 -1.60
N ILE A 15 18.97 -25.18 -2.91
CA ILE A 15 17.82 -25.09 -3.81
C ILE A 15 16.72 -26.06 -3.35
N THR A 16 17.05 -27.30 -3.02
CA THR A 16 16.08 -28.31 -2.60
C THR A 16 15.37 -27.90 -1.30
N ILE A 17 16.13 -27.44 -0.30
CA ILE A 17 15.58 -26.90 0.95
C ILE A 17 14.65 -25.71 0.68
N TYR A 18 15.04 -24.84 -0.25
CA TYR A 18 14.23 -23.67 -0.62
C TYR A 18 12.91 -24.07 -1.30
N LEU A 19 12.95 -24.99 -2.26
CA LEU A 19 11.74 -25.51 -2.93
C LEU A 19 10.81 -26.21 -1.94
N TYR A 20 11.36 -26.97 -0.99
CA TYR A 20 10.59 -27.58 0.09
C TYR A 20 9.90 -26.53 0.98
N LYS A 21 10.59 -25.45 1.35
CA LYS A 21 9.99 -24.34 2.10
C LYS A 21 8.85 -23.66 1.35
N ILE A 22 8.99 -23.45 0.04
CA ILE A 22 7.92 -22.88 -0.80
C ILE A 22 6.70 -23.78 -0.79
N LYS A 23 6.89 -25.08 -1.08
CA LYS A 23 5.81 -26.06 -1.08
C LYS A 23 5.10 -26.09 0.27
N SER A 24 5.87 -26.19 1.36
CA SER A 24 5.31 -26.17 2.72
C SER A 24 4.56 -24.88 3.03
N SER A 25 4.97 -23.73 2.48
CA SER A 25 4.21 -22.48 2.61
C SER A 25 2.84 -22.57 1.92
N TYR A 26 2.78 -23.13 0.71
CA TYR A 26 1.52 -23.27 -0.03
C TYR A 26 0.54 -24.27 0.59
N ASP A 27 1.05 -25.25 1.33
CA ASP A 27 0.21 -26.16 2.11
C ASP A 27 -0.40 -25.48 3.37
N TYR A 28 -0.11 -24.21 3.65
CA TYR A 28 -0.57 -23.51 4.86
C TYR A 28 -2.09 -23.54 5.08
N PHE A 29 -2.87 -23.24 4.03
CA PHE A 29 -4.33 -23.21 4.09
C PHE A 29 -4.94 -24.61 3.97
N VAL A 30 -4.34 -25.48 3.15
CA VAL A 30 -4.75 -26.89 3.02
C VAL A 30 -4.68 -27.58 4.39
N ARG A 31 -3.57 -27.43 5.11
CA ARG A 31 -3.41 -27.99 6.47
C ARG A 31 -4.38 -27.42 7.52
N ARG A 32 -5.05 -26.30 7.22
CA ARG A 32 -6.02 -25.63 8.10
C ARG A 32 -7.47 -25.80 7.64
N ASN A 33 -7.70 -26.57 6.58
CA ASN A 33 -9.02 -26.70 5.95
C ASN A 33 -9.65 -25.35 5.58
N ILE A 34 -8.83 -24.40 5.13
CA ILE A 34 -9.29 -23.09 4.65
C ILE A 34 -9.38 -23.14 3.13
N PRO A 35 -10.54 -22.83 2.53
CA PRO A 35 -10.71 -22.86 1.08
C PRO A 35 -9.90 -21.76 0.40
N GLY A 36 -9.67 -21.89 -0.90
CA GLY A 36 -9.01 -20.86 -1.69
C GLY A 36 -8.56 -21.37 -3.05
N PRO A 37 -8.16 -20.46 -3.96
CA PRO A 37 -7.55 -20.83 -5.22
C PRO A 37 -6.20 -21.53 -5.02
N SER A 38 -5.90 -22.47 -5.92
CA SER A 38 -4.60 -23.15 -5.94
C SER A 38 -3.50 -22.16 -6.33
N PRO A 39 -2.42 -22.03 -5.54
CA PRO A 39 -1.35 -21.10 -5.85
C PRO A 39 -0.52 -21.56 -7.05
N GLN A 40 -0.05 -20.59 -7.84
CA GLN A 40 0.96 -20.83 -8.88
C GLN A 40 2.33 -20.98 -8.22
N PHE A 41 3.13 -21.92 -8.73
CA PHE A 41 4.46 -22.17 -8.19
C PHE A 41 5.32 -20.89 -8.25
N PHE A 42 6.07 -20.61 -7.18
CA PHE A 42 6.81 -19.35 -6.90
C PHE A 42 6.00 -18.05 -6.77
N PHE A 43 4.98 -17.81 -7.58
CA PHE A 43 4.30 -16.51 -7.64
C PHE A 43 3.07 -16.39 -6.73
N GLY A 44 2.60 -17.51 -6.16
CA GLY A 44 1.33 -17.54 -5.43
C GLY A 44 0.21 -17.14 -6.38
N HIS A 45 -0.46 -16.03 -6.10
CA HIS A 45 -1.49 -15.48 -6.99
C HIS A 45 -1.09 -14.16 -7.64
N TYR A 46 0.19 -13.75 -7.57
CA TYR A 46 0.59 -12.47 -8.12
C TYR A 46 0.33 -12.33 -9.62
N LEU A 47 0.58 -13.36 -10.44
CA LEU A 47 0.36 -13.26 -11.88
C LEU A 47 -1.13 -13.07 -12.17
N THR A 48 -2.00 -13.85 -11.52
CA THR A 48 -3.46 -13.67 -11.65
C THR A 48 -3.87 -12.27 -11.23
N LEU A 49 -3.34 -11.75 -10.12
CA LEU A 49 -3.71 -10.45 -9.58
C LEU A 49 -3.11 -9.25 -10.35
N TRP A 50 -1.98 -9.42 -11.03
CA TRP A 50 -1.35 -8.37 -11.85
C TRP A 50 -1.91 -8.32 -13.26
N ASN A 51 -2.38 -9.46 -13.79
CA ASN A 51 -2.89 -9.54 -15.16
C ASN A 51 -4.37 -9.15 -15.28
N VAL A 52 -5.07 -8.92 -14.15
CA VAL A 52 -6.43 -8.41 -14.16
C VAL A 52 -6.43 -6.88 -14.13
N PRO A 53 -7.30 -6.21 -14.90
CA PRO A 53 -7.37 -4.75 -14.92
C PRO A 53 -7.76 -4.17 -13.55
N PHE A 54 -8.50 -4.93 -12.73
CA PHE A 54 -8.90 -4.53 -11.40
C PHE A 54 -8.74 -5.69 -10.40
N TYR A 55 -7.80 -5.53 -9.47
CA TYR A 55 -7.58 -6.46 -8.35
C TYR A 55 -8.89 -6.80 -7.61
N SER A 56 -9.72 -5.79 -7.35
CA SER A 56 -10.99 -5.93 -6.63
C SER A 56 -11.99 -6.88 -7.31
N ARG A 57 -12.06 -6.88 -8.66
CA ARG A 57 -12.96 -7.77 -9.40
C ARG A 57 -12.54 -9.24 -9.25
N GLN A 58 -11.24 -9.52 -9.24
CA GLN A 58 -10.75 -10.88 -9.03
C GLN A 58 -11.01 -11.36 -7.60
N ILE A 59 -10.81 -10.48 -6.60
CA ILE A 59 -11.18 -10.79 -5.21
C ILE A 59 -12.68 -11.07 -5.11
N GLN A 60 -13.54 -10.24 -5.70
CA GLN A 60 -14.99 -10.45 -5.69
C GLN A 60 -15.38 -11.82 -6.26
N LYS A 61 -14.80 -12.22 -7.40
CA LYS A 61 -15.03 -13.54 -8.00
C LYS A 61 -14.63 -14.68 -7.06
N TRP A 62 -13.48 -14.56 -6.39
CA TRP A 62 -13.05 -15.57 -5.43
C TRP A 62 -13.91 -15.59 -4.17
N THR A 63 -14.37 -14.46 -3.67
CA THR A 63 -15.35 -14.43 -2.56
C THR A 63 -16.63 -15.16 -2.94
N GLN A 64 -17.14 -14.98 -4.17
CA GLN A 64 -18.32 -15.71 -4.65
C GLN A 64 -18.07 -17.22 -4.76
N GLN A 65 -16.85 -17.63 -5.11
CA GLN A 65 -16.51 -19.03 -5.33
C GLN A 65 -16.13 -19.79 -4.04
N TYR A 66 -15.39 -19.15 -3.14
CA TYR A 66 -14.80 -19.79 -1.95
C TYR A 66 -15.47 -19.36 -0.64
N GLY A 67 -16.45 -18.45 -0.70
CA GLY A 67 -17.19 -17.95 0.43
C GLY A 67 -16.53 -16.75 1.12
N ASN A 68 -17.04 -16.43 2.31
CA ASN A 68 -16.69 -15.20 3.03
C ASN A 68 -15.29 -15.22 3.65
N ILE A 69 -14.68 -16.39 3.84
CA ILE A 69 -13.34 -16.54 4.42
C ILE A 69 -12.57 -17.56 3.59
N TYR A 70 -11.50 -17.10 2.94
CA TYR A 70 -10.64 -17.96 2.14
C TYR A 70 -9.19 -17.46 2.16
N GLY A 71 -8.28 -18.34 1.74
CA GLY A 71 -6.85 -18.07 1.71
C GLY A 71 -6.34 -17.78 0.31
N ILE A 72 -5.48 -16.77 0.18
CA ILE A 72 -4.67 -16.53 -1.01
C ILE A 72 -3.20 -16.40 -0.63
N PHE A 73 -2.32 -16.68 -1.58
CA PHE A 73 -0.89 -16.43 -1.47
C PHE A 73 -0.46 -15.20 -2.26
N GLU A 74 0.29 -14.32 -1.61
CA GLU A 74 1.02 -13.24 -2.25
C GLU A 74 2.51 -13.56 -2.26
N GLY A 75 3.02 -14.01 -3.43
CA GLY A 75 4.29 -14.71 -3.48
C GLY A 75 4.17 -15.96 -2.60
N ILE A 76 5.05 -16.10 -1.62
CA ILE A 76 4.97 -17.21 -0.65
C ILE A 76 4.16 -16.87 0.61
N ARG A 77 3.66 -15.64 0.76
CA ARG A 77 3.01 -15.18 2.00
C ARG A 77 1.53 -15.58 2.02
N PRO A 78 1.06 -16.34 3.03
CA PRO A 78 -0.37 -16.59 3.20
C PRO A 78 -1.09 -15.29 3.60
N VAL A 79 -2.24 -15.04 2.99
CA VAL A 79 -3.11 -13.90 3.21
C VAL A 79 -4.56 -14.40 3.31
N TYR A 80 -5.22 -14.08 4.42
CA TYR A 80 -6.65 -14.31 4.55
C TYR A 80 -7.41 -13.20 3.83
N VAL A 81 -8.42 -13.57 3.05
CA VAL A 81 -9.45 -12.65 2.56
C VAL A 81 -10.71 -12.91 3.36
N VAL A 82 -11.24 -11.86 3.97
CA VAL A 82 -12.37 -11.94 4.89
C VAL A 82 -13.43 -10.93 4.49
N SER A 83 -14.66 -11.40 4.32
CA SER A 83 -15.88 -10.61 4.09
C SER A 83 -16.96 -10.89 5.14
N ASP A 84 -16.64 -11.68 6.17
CA ASP A 84 -17.53 -11.99 7.29
C ASP A 84 -17.53 -10.85 8.32
N VAL A 85 -18.71 -10.30 8.61
CA VAL A 85 -18.84 -9.09 9.45
C VAL A 85 -18.41 -9.34 10.89
N ASP A 86 -18.76 -10.50 11.45
CA ASP A 86 -18.43 -10.83 12.84
C ASP A 86 -16.92 -11.02 13.02
N PHE A 87 -16.27 -11.69 12.05
CA PHE A 87 -14.81 -11.80 12.02
C PHE A 87 -14.13 -10.43 11.85
N LEU A 88 -14.66 -9.58 10.97
CA LEU A 88 -14.13 -8.22 10.80
C LEU A 88 -14.26 -7.41 12.09
N GLN A 89 -15.38 -7.53 12.82
CA GLN A 89 -15.56 -6.87 14.12
C GLN A 89 -14.54 -7.41 15.15
N GLU A 90 -14.29 -8.72 15.16
CA GLU A 90 -13.28 -9.31 16.04
C GLU A 90 -11.88 -8.73 15.77
N VAL A 91 -11.46 -8.67 14.51
CA VAL A 91 -10.11 -8.20 14.13
C VAL A 91 -9.96 -6.68 14.26
N PHE A 92 -10.90 -5.90 13.73
CA PHE A 92 -10.76 -4.45 13.63
C PHE A 92 -11.20 -3.68 14.87
N VAL A 93 -12.02 -4.29 15.74
CA VAL A 93 -12.54 -3.64 16.95
C VAL A 93 -12.03 -4.33 18.22
N LYS A 94 -12.45 -5.57 18.46
CA LYS A 94 -12.21 -6.26 19.74
C LYS A 94 -10.73 -6.57 19.96
N GLN A 95 -10.04 -7.03 18.92
CA GLN A 95 -8.63 -7.42 18.94
C GLN A 95 -7.71 -6.38 18.28
N PHE A 96 -8.16 -5.12 18.17
CA PHE A 96 -7.39 -4.08 17.48
C PHE A 96 -5.96 -3.92 18.05
N SER A 97 -5.78 -4.12 19.35
CA SER A 97 -4.46 -4.10 20.01
C SER A 97 -3.49 -5.14 19.45
N SER A 98 -3.99 -6.23 18.86
CA SER A 98 -3.22 -7.30 18.24
C SER A 98 -3.05 -7.08 16.73
N PHE A 99 -4.02 -6.43 16.08
CA PHE A 99 -4.10 -6.28 14.62
C PHE A 99 -3.91 -4.85 14.09
N HIS A 100 -3.41 -3.91 14.90
CA HIS A 100 -3.21 -2.51 14.49
C HIS A 100 -2.12 -2.30 13.42
N SER A 101 -1.25 -3.29 13.20
CA SER A 101 -0.10 -3.19 12.32
C SER A 101 -0.46 -3.46 10.87
N ARG A 102 -0.15 -2.51 9.98
CA ARG A 102 -0.43 -2.64 8.55
C ARG A 102 0.61 -3.51 7.86
N ARG A 103 0.18 -4.21 6.81
CA ARG A 103 1.07 -5.00 5.96
C ARG A 103 2.17 -4.11 5.35
N ARG A 104 3.43 -4.49 5.58
CA ARG A 104 4.59 -3.95 4.85
C ARG A 104 5.07 -4.92 3.75
N PRO A 105 5.56 -4.40 2.61
CA PRO A 105 6.42 -5.15 1.71
C PRO A 105 7.57 -5.84 2.46
N PHE A 106 7.99 -7.02 2.00
CA PHE A 106 9.09 -7.73 2.64
C PHE A 106 10.39 -6.91 2.65
N ILE A 107 10.66 -6.20 1.55
CA ILE A 107 11.82 -5.31 1.43
C ILE A 107 11.85 -4.20 2.48
N THR A 108 10.67 -3.77 2.97
CA THR A 108 10.57 -2.71 3.96
C THR A 108 10.39 -3.18 5.40
N ARG A 109 10.34 -4.49 5.62
CA ARG A 109 10.05 -5.08 6.94
C ARG A 109 11.10 -4.72 7.99
N ASN A 110 12.37 -4.70 7.60
CA ASN A 110 13.49 -4.43 8.51
C ASN A 110 13.95 -2.97 8.52
N PHE A 111 13.22 -2.06 7.88
CA PHE A 111 13.52 -0.63 8.00
C PHE A 111 13.22 -0.15 9.42
N LYS A 112 14.29 0.03 10.20
CA LYS A 112 14.30 0.69 11.51
C LYS A 112 14.41 2.22 11.41
N GLY A 113 14.17 2.80 10.24
CA GLY A 113 14.27 4.24 10.04
C GLY A 113 13.30 5.00 10.94
N ASN A 114 13.81 5.83 11.84
CA ASN A 114 13.03 6.65 12.78
C ASN A 114 12.20 7.77 12.10
N ARG A 115 12.17 7.84 10.76
CA ARG A 115 11.53 8.89 9.95
C ARG A 115 10.39 8.36 9.08
N GLY A 116 9.67 7.34 9.55
CA GLY A 116 8.49 6.82 8.84
C GLY A 116 7.25 7.68 9.08
N HIS A 117 6.49 7.99 8.03
CA HIS A 117 5.16 8.58 8.12
C HIS A 117 4.14 7.59 8.72
N LEU A 118 2.96 8.08 9.14
CA LEU A 118 1.93 7.29 9.82
C LEU A 118 1.54 6.00 9.07
N PHE A 119 1.47 6.04 7.73
CA PHE A 119 1.12 4.85 6.93
C PHE A 119 2.18 3.75 6.95
N SER A 120 3.45 4.09 7.17
CA SER A 120 4.51 3.09 7.24
C SER A 120 4.74 2.63 8.68
N ALA A 121 4.53 3.46 9.69
CA ALA A 121 4.77 3.14 11.11
C ALA A 121 4.11 1.83 11.58
N GLN A 122 4.73 1.17 12.56
CA GLN A 122 4.30 -0.13 13.10
C GLN A 122 4.14 -0.06 14.62
N ALA A 123 3.22 -0.85 15.16
CA ALA A 123 3.02 -1.03 16.59
C ALA A 123 3.09 0.29 17.40
N ASP A 124 3.98 0.37 18.38
CA ASP A 124 4.09 1.52 19.27
C ASP A 124 4.43 2.82 18.56
N GLN A 125 5.19 2.77 17.47
CA GLN A 125 5.48 3.97 16.67
C GLN A 125 4.20 4.50 16.03
N TRP A 126 3.39 3.61 15.45
CA TRP A 126 2.09 3.99 14.90
C TRP A 126 1.17 4.54 15.99
N ARG A 127 1.11 3.87 17.15
CA ARG A 127 0.29 4.31 18.29
C ARG A 127 0.67 5.71 18.75
N ARG A 128 1.97 5.99 18.93
CA ARG A 128 2.47 7.32 19.31
C ARG A 128 2.14 8.39 18.27
N GLN A 129 2.43 8.13 16.99
CA GLN A 129 2.13 9.08 15.92
C GLN A 129 0.63 9.35 15.79
N ARG A 130 -0.21 8.31 15.88
CA ARG A 130 -1.66 8.44 15.82
C ARG A 130 -2.22 9.25 17.00
N HIS A 131 -1.68 9.03 18.20
CA HIS A 131 -2.06 9.81 19.38
C HIS A 131 -1.79 11.30 19.19
N VAL A 132 -0.66 11.67 18.59
CA VAL A 132 -0.31 13.08 18.30
C VAL A 132 -1.22 13.69 17.22
N ILE A 133 -1.59 12.93 16.20
CA ILE A 133 -2.36 13.44 15.04
C ILE A 133 -3.87 13.48 15.30
N ASN A 134 -4.42 12.56 16.11
CA ASN A 134 -5.87 12.45 16.34
C ASN A 134 -6.56 13.77 16.78
N PRO A 135 -6.00 14.58 17.70
CA PRO A 135 -6.64 15.82 18.14
C PRO A 135 -6.91 16.84 17.02
N THR A 136 -6.09 16.83 15.96
CA THR A 136 -6.22 17.73 14.81
C THR A 136 -7.54 17.52 14.06
N PHE A 137 -8.13 16.32 14.13
CA PHE A 137 -9.38 15.95 13.46
C PHE A 137 -10.60 15.97 14.39
N SER A 138 -10.52 16.66 15.54
CA SER A 138 -11.68 16.85 16.42
C SER A 138 -12.72 17.76 15.77
N ALA A 139 -14.00 17.60 16.16
CA ALA A 139 -15.11 18.40 15.63
C ALA A 139 -14.88 19.92 15.77
N ALA A 140 -14.28 20.36 16.89
CA ALA A 140 -13.94 21.75 17.11
C ALA A 140 -12.89 22.26 16.12
N LYS A 141 -11.84 21.48 15.84
CA LYS A 141 -10.80 21.84 14.86
C LYS A 141 -11.32 21.83 13.43
N LEU A 142 -12.17 20.86 13.08
CA LEU A 142 -12.83 20.84 11.78
C LEU A 142 -13.73 22.06 11.56
N LYS A 143 -14.49 22.48 12.60
CA LYS A 143 -15.30 23.70 12.55
C LYS A 143 -14.45 24.96 12.34
N MET A 144 -13.26 25.01 12.94
CA MET A 144 -12.30 26.12 12.72
C MET A 144 -11.74 26.14 11.29
N MET A 145 -11.62 24.98 10.63
CA MET A 145 -11.13 24.87 9.24
C MET A 145 -12.22 25.17 8.20
N THR A 146 -13.51 25.08 8.56
CA THR A 146 -14.65 25.27 7.64
C THR A 146 -14.58 26.55 6.82
N PRO A 147 -14.24 27.74 7.36
CA PRO A 147 -14.14 28.95 6.55
C PRO A 147 -13.09 28.86 5.44
N LEU A 148 -11.93 28.25 5.72
CA LEU A 148 -10.86 28.05 4.74
C LEU A 148 -11.30 27.09 3.63
N ILE A 149 -12.00 26.02 4.01
CA ILE A 149 -12.56 25.04 3.06
C ILE A 149 -13.59 25.72 2.16
N ASN A 150 -14.49 26.53 2.72
CA ASN A 150 -15.53 27.22 1.95
C ASN A 150 -14.93 28.18 0.92
N GLN A 151 -13.85 28.90 1.26
CA GLN A 151 -13.15 29.75 0.30
C GLN A 151 -12.55 28.95 -0.88
N CYS A 152 -11.97 27.78 -0.61
CA CYS A 152 -11.49 26.91 -1.69
C CYS A 152 -12.64 26.43 -2.58
N ILE A 153 -13.80 26.09 -1.99
CA ILE A 153 -14.99 25.67 -2.73
C ILE A 153 -15.54 26.82 -3.58
N GLU A 154 -15.57 28.04 -3.06
CA GLU A 154 -16.02 29.21 -3.82
C GLU A 154 -15.15 29.45 -5.06
N SER A 155 -13.81 29.38 -4.91
CA SER A 155 -12.89 29.45 -6.06
C SER A 155 -13.12 28.33 -7.08
N PHE A 156 -13.39 27.11 -6.61
CA PHE A 156 -13.74 25.98 -7.46
C PHE A 156 -15.05 26.24 -8.22
N MET A 157 -16.10 26.71 -7.55
CA MET A 157 -17.40 26.98 -8.15
C MET A 157 -17.33 28.08 -9.21
N ASN A 158 -16.56 29.15 -8.95
CA ASN A 158 -16.34 30.21 -9.94
C ASN A 158 -15.75 29.64 -11.24
N LYS A 159 -14.79 28.73 -11.15
CA LYS A 159 -14.21 28.08 -12.35
C LYS A 159 -15.17 27.20 -13.10
N VAL A 160 -15.99 26.46 -12.37
CA VAL A 160 -17.03 25.63 -13.00
C VAL A 160 -18.02 26.52 -13.74
N ASN A 161 -18.38 27.67 -13.16
CA ASN A 161 -19.25 28.64 -13.82
C ASN A 161 -18.59 29.28 -15.04
N ASP A 162 -17.31 29.64 -14.97
CA ASP A 162 -16.55 30.23 -16.09
C ASP A 162 -16.46 29.32 -17.32
N MET A 163 -16.59 28.01 -17.13
CA MET A 163 -16.61 27.04 -18.23
C MET A 163 -17.87 27.15 -19.10
N ASN A 164 -18.92 27.85 -18.65
CA ASN A 164 -20.11 28.20 -19.45
C ASN A 164 -20.74 27.00 -20.20
N GLY A 165 -20.81 25.84 -19.54
CA GLY A 165 -21.39 24.61 -20.12
C GLY A 165 -20.47 23.85 -21.09
N ALA A 166 -19.22 24.27 -21.25
CA ALA A 166 -18.22 23.49 -21.96
C ALA A 166 -17.94 22.16 -21.26
N GLU A 167 -17.56 21.14 -22.01
CA GLU A 167 -17.09 19.88 -21.45
C GLU A 167 -15.74 20.08 -20.77
N PHE A 168 -15.58 19.56 -19.55
CA PHE A 168 -14.34 19.63 -18.81
C PHE A 168 -14.09 18.39 -17.97
N ASN A 169 -12.81 18.13 -17.67
CA ASN A 169 -12.42 17.06 -16.78
C ASN A 169 -12.48 17.50 -15.31
N ILE A 170 -13.57 17.14 -14.61
CA ILE A 170 -13.79 17.49 -13.21
C ILE A 170 -12.70 16.93 -12.26
N TYR A 171 -12.03 15.82 -12.63
CA TYR A 171 -10.96 15.23 -11.83
C TYR A 171 -9.78 16.20 -11.67
N THR A 172 -9.45 16.95 -12.72
CA THR A 172 -8.37 17.95 -12.69
C THR A 172 -8.69 19.07 -11.70
N LEU A 173 -9.92 19.57 -11.71
CA LEU A 173 -10.37 20.62 -10.79
C LEU A 173 -10.41 20.12 -9.35
N TYR A 174 -11.00 18.94 -9.10
CA TYR A 174 -11.04 18.35 -7.76
C TYR A 174 -9.66 18.12 -7.17
N LYS A 175 -8.71 17.66 -7.99
CA LYS A 175 -7.33 17.44 -7.56
C LYS A 175 -6.71 18.74 -7.05
N ARG A 176 -6.88 19.85 -7.78
CA ARG A 176 -6.37 21.17 -7.39
C ARG A 176 -7.08 21.72 -6.15
N MET A 177 -8.41 21.66 -6.11
CA MET A 177 -9.20 22.09 -4.96
C MET A 177 -8.81 21.32 -3.69
N THR A 178 -8.64 20.00 -3.78
CA THR A 178 -8.25 19.16 -2.64
C THR A 178 -6.88 19.54 -2.11
N MET A 179 -5.92 19.78 -3.00
CA MET A 179 -4.57 20.20 -2.60
C MET A 179 -4.55 21.61 -1.99
N ASP A 180 -5.35 22.53 -2.53
CA ASP A 180 -5.50 23.87 -1.97
C ASP A 180 -6.10 23.84 -0.55
N VAL A 181 -7.15 23.03 -0.34
CA VAL A 181 -7.71 22.78 1.01
C VAL A 181 -6.65 22.24 1.97
N ILE A 182 -5.86 21.26 1.53
CA ILE A 182 -4.77 20.70 2.36
C ILE A 182 -3.75 21.78 2.68
N CYS A 183 -3.33 22.60 1.72
CA CYS A 183 -2.34 23.65 1.93
C CYS A 183 -2.80 24.72 2.90
N ARG A 184 -4.03 25.20 2.76
CA ARG A 184 -4.59 26.20 3.66
C ARG A 184 -4.84 25.64 5.06
N CYS A 185 -5.40 24.44 5.17
CA CYS A 185 -5.76 23.88 6.49
C CYS A 185 -4.57 23.30 7.25
N ALA A 186 -3.65 22.61 6.57
CA ALA A 186 -2.54 21.91 7.22
C ALA A 186 -1.29 22.78 7.39
N PHE A 187 -1.02 23.68 6.43
CA PHE A 187 0.19 24.52 6.43
C PHE A 187 -0.09 26.01 6.65
N GLY A 188 -1.35 26.45 6.53
CA GLY A 188 -1.69 27.87 6.65
C GLY A 188 -1.19 28.70 5.47
N ILE A 189 -0.93 28.07 4.31
CA ILE A 189 -0.38 28.73 3.13
C ILE A 189 -1.46 28.79 2.05
N ASP A 190 -1.71 29.99 1.55
CA ASP A 190 -2.46 30.18 0.31
C ASP A 190 -1.49 30.01 -0.86
N THR A 191 -1.68 28.94 -1.62
CA THR A 191 -0.78 28.57 -2.73
C THR A 191 -1.37 28.90 -4.08
N ASP A 192 -2.60 29.43 -4.12
CA ASP A 192 -3.38 29.67 -5.33
C ASP A 192 -3.39 28.49 -6.32
N MET A 193 -3.37 27.26 -5.78
CA MET A 193 -3.15 26.02 -6.53
C MET A 193 -4.23 25.74 -7.59
N GLN A 194 -5.39 26.35 -7.41
CA GLN A 194 -6.46 26.21 -8.36
C GLN A 194 -6.25 27.08 -9.59
N ASN A 195 -5.72 28.31 -9.46
CA ASN A 195 -5.57 29.25 -10.59
C ASN A 195 -4.24 29.06 -11.32
N ASP A 196 -3.17 28.79 -10.58
CA ASP A 196 -1.84 28.60 -11.16
C ASP A 196 -1.68 27.21 -11.78
N ILE A 197 -1.66 27.17 -13.12
CA ILE A 197 -1.51 25.93 -13.89
C ILE A 197 -0.15 25.28 -13.60
N ASP A 198 0.90 26.06 -13.38
CA ASP A 198 2.29 25.64 -13.25
C ASP A 198 2.79 25.52 -11.81
N ASN A 199 1.85 25.55 -10.86
CA ASN A 199 2.11 25.58 -9.43
C ASN A 199 3.10 24.51 -8.95
N ILE A 200 4.16 24.98 -8.28
CA ILE A 200 5.24 24.11 -7.80
C ILE A 200 4.77 23.09 -6.75
N TYR A 201 3.86 23.48 -5.86
CA TYR A 201 3.30 22.57 -4.84
C TYR A 201 2.47 21.48 -5.49
N MET A 202 1.68 21.84 -6.52
CA MET A 202 0.90 20.87 -7.28
C MET A 202 1.80 19.84 -7.98
N LYS A 203 2.84 20.30 -8.70
CA LYS A 203 3.80 19.43 -9.38
C LYS A 203 4.51 18.48 -8.40
N LYS A 204 4.99 19.00 -7.27
CA LYS A 204 5.64 18.18 -6.22
C LYS A 204 4.67 17.20 -5.57
N SER A 205 3.43 17.60 -5.33
CA SER A 205 2.41 16.74 -4.73
C SER A 205 2.03 15.58 -5.66
N ILE A 206 1.90 15.85 -6.96
CA ILE A 206 1.66 14.80 -7.97
C ILE A 206 2.81 13.79 -7.98
N ALA A 207 4.07 14.27 -7.98
CA ALA A 207 5.25 13.41 -7.95
C ALA A 207 5.28 12.45 -6.73
N CYS A 208 4.71 12.85 -5.59
CA CYS A 208 4.59 11.95 -4.43
C CYS A 208 3.66 10.75 -4.65
N PHE A 209 2.74 10.84 -5.61
CA PHE A 209 1.78 9.77 -5.93
C PHE A 209 2.13 9.02 -7.23
N GLU A 210 3.19 9.42 -7.93
CA GLU A 210 3.65 8.72 -9.13
C GLU A 210 4.20 7.33 -8.76
N ILE A 211 3.79 6.34 -9.56
CA ILE A 211 4.24 4.95 -9.37
C ILE A 211 5.63 4.83 -9.98
N ASP A 212 6.63 4.72 -9.12
CA ASP A 212 7.98 4.37 -9.52
C ASP A 212 8.03 2.87 -9.91
N ILE A 213 8.12 2.60 -11.21
CA ILE A 213 8.09 1.24 -11.78
C ILE A 213 9.28 0.41 -11.29
N GLU A 214 10.46 1.02 -11.12
CA GLU A 214 11.65 0.33 -10.62
C GLU A 214 11.44 -0.10 -9.16
N LYS A 215 10.98 0.82 -8.32
CA LYS A 215 10.63 0.51 -6.92
C LYS A 215 9.54 -0.56 -6.85
N LEU A 216 8.53 -0.50 -7.73
CA LEU A 216 7.47 -1.52 -7.80
C LEU A 216 8.04 -2.89 -8.20
N PHE A 217 8.92 -2.95 -9.19
CA PHE A 217 9.57 -4.20 -9.61
C PHE A 217 10.39 -4.82 -8.48
N ILE A 218 11.23 -4.02 -7.81
CA ILE A 218 12.06 -4.48 -6.69
C ILE A 218 11.17 -4.98 -5.53
N VAL A 219 10.08 -4.27 -5.21
CA VAL A 219 9.10 -4.71 -4.20
C VAL A 219 8.47 -6.06 -4.58
N LYS A 220 7.99 -6.19 -5.82
CA LYS A 220 7.38 -7.43 -6.33
C LYS A 220 8.38 -8.60 -6.28
N LEU A 221 9.61 -8.39 -6.74
CA LEU A 221 10.68 -9.38 -6.71
C LEU A 221 11.00 -9.83 -5.28
N SER A 222 11.05 -8.90 -4.32
CA SER A 222 11.30 -9.21 -2.91
C SER A 222 10.23 -10.10 -2.28
N ASN A 223 8.99 -10.04 -2.77
CA ASN A 223 7.88 -10.86 -2.26
C ASN A 223 7.88 -12.27 -2.84
N VAL A 224 8.40 -12.45 -4.06
CA VAL A 224 8.55 -13.76 -4.73
C VAL A 224 9.83 -14.46 -4.28
N MET A 225 10.91 -13.71 -4.05
CA MET A 225 12.23 -14.23 -3.70
C MET A 225 12.77 -13.63 -2.39
N PRO A 226 12.25 -14.03 -1.22
CA PRO A 226 12.64 -13.43 0.06
C PRO A 226 14.12 -13.60 0.43
N PHE A 227 14.81 -14.60 -0.13
CA PHE A 227 16.25 -14.77 0.12
C PHE A 227 17.09 -13.64 -0.47
N LEU A 228 16.59 -12.91 -1.48
CA LEU A 228 17.25 -11.75 -2.06
C LEU A 228 17.03 -10.46 -1.26
N ILE A 229 16.17 -10.47 -0.23
CA ILE A 229 15.84 -9.27 0.56
C ILE A 229 17.09 -8.53 1.08
N PRO A 230 18.14 -9.17 1.62
CA PRO A 230 19.31 -8.45 2.11
C PRO A 230 19.94 -7.57 1.02
N LEU A 231 20.11 -8.11 -0.19
CA LEU A 231 20.64 -7.39 -1.35
C LEU A 231 19.65 -6.34 -1.88
N LEU A 232 18.41 -6.75 -2.16
CA LEU A 232 17.39 -5.86 -2.72
C LEU A 232 17.11 -4.67 -1.79
N SER A 233 17.13 -4.88 -0.48
CA SER A 233 16.89 -3.81 0.51
C SER A 233 17.99 -2.74 0.50
N GLN A 234 19.22 -3.08 0.12
CA GLN A 234 20.30 -2.11 -0.06
C GLN A 234 20.06 -1.29 -1.33
N ILE A 235 19.75 -1.95 -2.45
CA ILE A 235 19.43 -1.28 -3.73
C ILE A 235 18.26 -0.32 -3.56
N PHE A 236 17.19 -0.77 -2.87
CA PHE A 236 16.01 0.04 -2.59
C PHE A 236 16.30 1.23 -1.65
N ARG A 237 17.30 1.11 -0.76
CA ARG A 237 17.75 2.26 0.07
C ARG A 237 18.42 3.32 -0.78
N PHE A 238 19.33 2.90 -1.65
CA PHE A 238 20.04 3.82 -2.53
C PHE A 238 19.07 4.55 -3.47
N SER A 239 18.06 3.85 -4.02
CA SER A 239 17.06 4.49 -4.88
C SER A 239 16.15 5.48 -4.13
N LEU A 240 15.91 5.29 -2.83
CA LEU A 240 15.17 6.24 -1.99
C LEU A 240 15.98 7.49 -1.61
N LEU A 241 17.30 7.43 -1.61
CA LEU A 241 18.17 8.58 -1.28
C LEU A 241 18.45 9.49 -2.49
N MET A 242 18.25 8.98 -3.70
CA MET A 242 18.46 9.69 -4.96
C MET A 242 17.21 10.43 -5.48
N THR A 243 16.07 10.29 -4.79
CA THR A 243 14.77 10.94 -5.10
C THR A 243 14.34 11.85 -3.98
#